data_AF-A0A957P0P7-F1
#
_entry.id   AF-A0A957P0P7-F1
#
_cell.length_a   1.000
_cell.length_b   1.000
_cell.length_c   1.000
_cell.angle_alpha   90.00
_cell.angle_beta   90.00
_cell.angle_gamma   90.00
#
_symmetry.space_group_name_H-M   'P 1'
#
loop_
_entity.id
_entity.type
_entity.pdbx_description
1 polymer ?
#
loop_
_entity_poly.entity_id
_entity_poly.type
_entity_poly.pdbx_seq_one_letter_code
_entity_poly.pdbx_strand_id
1 'polypeptide(L)'
;MIMTILILVVYKVPIKEAQAQQTFSAQEVLIQNFAYSPATITIDVGETVTWTNLDSAPHTVSADDDSFSSDTLNENDTFSHTFSTAGVFSYFCQFHSFMKAEIVVNEAPTELKMVWLPIVKRTDNAGNASPTPGQGSTTPTATSTRTPVPSATTTPTATALPSPTPTRPAEQIVRWSDPAAWGGSVPTVGQAVTIPAGKFMLLDTNPPALQSLAIDGTLIFDNQDLNLTAGWIIVHGKLEIGTPDHPYTNKAIITLNGPAGQDIMGMGSRVLGVMGNGEIQMVGETRTSWTHLNATANKGEAALTLASTPNWRVGDRIVVASTDFDFRQSEDFIITTIQGAQVQLDAPLAYTHWGETTTANGQTIEQRAEVGLLSRNIVIQGDASSETDGLGGHMMVMGKGKLALDGVELFRMGRRGELARYPIHFHLMGDAARGSSVQNTSIHRSFNRCITIHGSNGVLLKSNVAYDAPGHCYFLEDGAEFDNVLADNLGLKIYRPAEEDALLASDTVYLGPAVFWITNPANHFHGNVAAGSEGTG
;
A
#
# COMPACT_ATOMS: atom_id res chain seq x y z
N MET A 1 63.13 14.12 -42.02
CA MET A 1 62.84 13.42 -40.76
C MET A 1 62.08 14.41 -39.88
N ILE A 2 60.76 14.49 -40.06
CA ILE A 2 59.91 15.51 -39.44
C ILE A 2 59.25 14.86 -38.22
N MET A 3 59.59 15.39 -37.06
CA MET A 3 59.12 14.92 -35.75
C MET A 3 57.77 15.59 -35.46
N THR A 4 56.68 14.84 -35.57
CA THR A 4 55.33 15.32 -35.29
C THR A 4 55.11 15.32 -33.78
N ILE A 5 55.03 16.50 -33.18
CA ILE A 5 54.68 16.70 -31.77
C ILE A 5 53.17 16.52 -31.62
N LEU A 6 52.75 15.55 -30.81
CA LEU A 6 51.36 15.36 -30.40
C LEU A 6 51.06 16.34 -29.26
N ILE A 7 50.25 17.38 -29.52
CA ILE A 7 49.77 18.29 -28.48
C ILE A 7 48.50 17.68 -27.88
N LEU A 8 48.58 17.26 -26.61
CA LEU A 8 47.44 16.83 -25.82
C LEU A 8 46.67 18.09 -25.36
N VAL A 9 45.49 18.34 -25.92
CA VAL A 9 44.58 19.39 -25.41
C VAL A 9 43.75 18.79 -24.29
N VAL A 10 44.06 19.15 -23.05
CA VAL A 10 43.25 18.82 -21.87
C VAL A 10 42.13 19.84 -21.77
N TYR A 11 40.90 19.45 -22.07
CA TYR A 11 39.72 20.26 -21.73
C TYR A 11 39.44 20.12 -20.23
N LYS A 12 39.75 21.16 -19.45
CA LYS A 12 39.24 21.30 -18.08
C LYS A 12 37.75 21.67 -18.17
N VAL A 13 36.88 20.74 -17.80
CA VAL A 13 35.49 21.05 -17.45
C VAL A 13 35.53 21.84 -16.14
N PRO A 14 34.91 23.03 -16.03
CA PRO A 14 34.80 23.73 -14.76
C PRO A 14 33.86 22.92 -13.86
N ILE A 15 34.40 22.45 -12.73
CA ILE A 15 33.61 21.89 -11.64
C ILE A 15 32.83 23.08 -11.07
N LYS A 16 31.50 23.10 -11.24
CA LYS A 16 30.65 24.03 -10.50
C LYS A 16 30.91 23.79 -9.02
N GLU A 17 31.23 24.85 -8.28
CA GLU A 17 31.29 24.83 -6.83
C GLU A 17 30.00 24.19 -6.30
N ALA A 18 30.16 23.14 -5.50
CA ALA A 18 29.07 22.59 -4.73
C ALA A 18 28.54 23.70 -3.82
N GLN A 19 27.30 24.13 -4.05
CA GLN A 19 26.58 24.87 -3.03
C GLN A 19 26.52 23.97 -1.80
N ALA A 20 26.99 24.48 -0.67
CA ALA A 20 26.86 23.79 0.61
C ALA A 20 25.39 23.42 0.79
N GLN A 21 25.08 22.12 0.77
CA GLN A 21 23.80 21.63 1.25
C GLN A 21 23.73 22.05 2.72
N GLN A 22 22.78 22.93 3.06
CA GLN A 22 22.39 23.12 4.45
C GLN A 22 21.97 21.76 4.98
N THR A 23 22.75 21.23 5.91
CA THR A 23 22.38 20.05 6.69
C THR A 23 21.28 20.48 7.64
N PHE A 24 20.02 20.19 7.28
CA PHE A 24 18.88 20.37 8.17
C PHE A 24 19.03 19.42 9.37
N SER A 25 18.88 19.97 10.59
CA SER A 25 18.87 19.17 11.82
C SER A 25 17.58 18.35 11.88
N ALA A 26 17.60 17.19 12.53
CA ALA A 26 16.43 16.30 12.66
C ALA A 26 15.26 16.89 13.50
N GLN A 27 15.33 18.15 13.92
CA GLN A 27 14.36 18.84 14.79
C GLN A 27 13.93 20.20 14.21
N GLU A 28 13.70 20.26 12.89
CA GLU A 28 13.26 21.46 12.19
C GLU A 28 11.88 21.30 11.57
N VAL A 29 11.07 22.37 11.65
CA VAL A 29 9.73 22.48 11.05
C VAL A 29 9.71 23.68 10.11
N LEU A 30 9.51 23.43 8.82
CA LEU A 30 9.42 24.47 7.80
C LEU A 30 7.98 24.99 7.72
N ILE A 31 7.79 26.31 7.68
CA ILE A 31 6.51 26.92 7.35
C ILE A 31 6.53 27.21 5.85
N GLN A 32 5.81 26.41 5.07
CA GLN A 32 5.76 26.54 3.62
C GLN A 32 4.39 26.12 3.09
N ASN A 33 3.93 26.76 2.02
CA ASN A 33 2.63 26.54 1.40
C ASN A 33 1.45 26.68 2.40
N PHE A 34 1.54 27.65 3.32
CA PHE A 34 0.57 27.86 4.40
C PHE A 34 0.34 26.59 5.24
N ALA A 35 1.42 25.86 5.55
CA ALA A 35 1.41 24.69 6.43
C ALA A 35 2.72 24.59 7.23
N TYR A 36 2.67 23.87 8.36
CA TYR A 36 3.87 23.43 9.08
C TYR A 36 4.31 22.06 8.54
N SER A 37 5.59 21.92 8.23
CA SER A 37 6.15 20.72 7.57
C SER A 37 7.43 20.28 8.30
N PRO A 38 7.43 19.13 9.00
CA PRO A 38 6.27 18.23 9.17
C PRO A 38 5.16 18.84 10.05
N ALA A 39 3.93 18.35 9.89
CA ALA A 39 2.78 18.79 10.70
C ALA A 39 2.76 18.14 12.10
N THR A 40 3.44 17.01 12.25
CA THR A 40 3.74 16.39 13.54
C THR A 40 5.21 16.04 13.59
N ILE A 41 5.91 16.45 14.65
CA ILE A 41 7.28 16.00 14.94
C ILE A 41 7.32 15.41 16.34
N THR A 42 8.03 14.30 16.48
CA THR A 42 8.27 13.63 17.76
C THR A 42 9.69 13.88 18.21
N ILE A 43 9.85 14.35 19.45
CA ILE A 43 11.12 14.64 20.10
C ILE A 43 11.14 14.04 21.51
N ASP A 44 12.31 13.98 22.13
CA ASP A 44 12.42 13.57 23.54
C ASP A 44 12.42 14.80 24.48
N VAL A 45 12.01 14.60 25.75
CA VAL A 45 12.11 15.66 26.77
C VAL A 45 13.53 16.23 26.83
N GLY A 46 13.63 17.55 26.71
CA GLY A 46 14.88 18.32 26.72
C GLY A 46 15.35 18.75 25.32
N GLU A 47 14.71 18.28 24.25
CA GLU A 47 15.05 18.67 22.89
C GLU A 47 14.42 20.01 22.47
N THR A 48 15.02 20.64 21.46
CA THR A 48 14.62 21.94 20.93
C THR A 48 14.15 21.81 19.49
N VAL A 49 12.94 22.27 19.20
CA VAL A 49 12.40 22.37 17.83
C VAL A 49 12.65 23.77 17.30
N THR A 50 13.05 23.88 16.04
CA THR A 50 13.19 25.16 15.33
C THR A 50 12.21 25.23 14.17
N TRP A 51 11.49 26.33 14.05
CA TRP A 51 10.63 26.66 12.94
C TRP A 51 11.31 27.68 12.03
N THR A 52 11.21 27.49 10.73
CA THR A 52 11.73 28.44 9.72
C THR A 52 10.61 28.79 8.75
N ASN A 53 10.28 30.07 8.60
CA ASN A 53 9.29 30.49 7.62
C ASN A 53 9.91 30.58 6.22
N LEU A 54 9.44 29.79 5.26
CA LEU A 54 9.86 29.83 3.85
C LEU A 54 8.78 30.43 2.94
N ASP A 55 7.61 30.74 3.47
CA ASP A 55 6.59 31.49 2.75
C ASP A 55 6.91 32.99 2.76
N SER A 56 6.58 33.66 1.67
CA SER A 56 6.54 35.13 1.62
C SER A 56 5.44 35.73 2.51
N ALA A 57 4.45 34.92 2.92
CA ALA A 57 3.40 35.33 3.84
C ALA A 57 3.90 35.28 5.30
N PRO A 58 3.50 36.25 6.16
CA PRO A 58 3.86 36.24 7.56
C PRO A 58 3.10 35.15 8.32
N HIS A 59 3.79 34.45 9.22
CA HIS A 59 3.23 33.37 10.04
C HIS A 59 3.61 33.53 11.52
N THR A 60 3.01 32.70 12.37
CA THR A 60 3.33 32.59 13.80
C THR A 60 3.38 31.12 14.19
N VAL A 61 3.92 30.82 15.36
CA VAL A 61 3.87 29.51 16.02
C VAL A 61 3.31 29.76 17.42
N SER A 62 2.04 29.45 17.66
CA SER A 62 1.37 29.71 18.94
C SER A 62 0.69 28.45 19.46
N ALA A 63 1.05 27.99 20.65
CA ALA A 63 0.45 26.82 21.29
C ALA A 63 -1.03 27.07 21.63
N ASP A 64 -1.87 26.04 21.48
CA ASP A 64 -3.30 26.09 21.83
C ASP A 64 -3.54 26.35 23.33
N ASP A 65 -2.58 25.97 24.17
CA ASP A 65 -2.61 26.11 25.64
C ASP A 65 -1.82 27.32 26.17
N ASP A 66 -1.37 28.19 25.26
CA ASP A 66 -0.52 29.36 25.56
C ASP A 66 0.84 29.02 26.20
N SER A 67 1.31 27.76 26.14
CA SER A 67 2.60 27.35 26.73
C SER A 67 3.82 27.91 26.01
N PHE A 68 3.71 28.22 24.71
CA PHE A 68 4.71 28.95 23.94
C PHE A 68 4.06 29.75 22.80
N SER A 69 4.70 30.85 22.40
CA SER A 69 4.34 31.58 21.19
C SER A 69 5.56 32.29 20.61
N SER A 70 5.64 32.34 19.28
CA SER A 70 6.56 33.21 18.55
C SER A 70 5.98 34.62 18.41
N ASP A 71 6.84 35.58 18.06
CA ASP A 71 6.42 36.80 17.36
C ASP A 71 6.07 36.48 15.89
N THR A 72 5.66 37.49 15.12
CA THR A 72 5.46 37.34 13.66
C THR A 72 6.77 36.95 12.97
N LEU A 73 6.75 35.83 12.26
CA LEU A 73 7.84 35.34 11.42
C LEU A 73 7.59 35.73 9.96
N ASN A 74 8.44 36.59 9.40
CA ASN A 74 8.45 36.90 7.97
C ASN A 74 9.31 35.88 7.21
N GLU A 75 9.39 36.00 5.88
CA GLU A 75 10.18 35.09 5.04
C GLU A 75 11.63 34.97 5.53
N ASN A 76 12.06 33.74 5.78
CA ASN A 76 13.33 33.28 6.35
C ASN A 76 13.56 33.57 7.85
N ASP A 77 12.58 34.13 8.57
CA ASP A 77 12.67 34.26 10.03
C ASP A 77 12.53 32.88 10.70
N THR A 78 13.18 32.71 11.85
CA THR A 78 13.15 31.47 12.64
C THR A 78 12.70 31.68 14.08
N PHE A 79 12.12 30.63 14.67
CA PHE A 79 11.74 30.55 16.08
C PHE A 79 12.17 29.21 16.65
N SER A 80 12.65 29.15 17.89
CA SER A 80 13.02 27.88 18.53
C SER A 80 12.41 27.74 19.92
N HIS A 81 11.99 26.53 20.29
CA HIS A 81 11.44 26.22 21.61
C HIS A 81 11.95 24.89 22.14
N THR A 82 12.38 24.86 23.40
CA THR A 82 12.86 23.66 24.10
C THR A 82 11.76 23.08 24.99
N PHE A 83 11.40 21.81 24.78
CA PHE A 83 10.31 21.17 25.50
C PHE A 83 10.84 20.42 26.71
N SER A 84 10.43 20.83 27.91
CA SER A 84 10.93 20.29 29.19
C SER A 84 10.02 19.26 29.85
N THR A 85 8.84 19.02 29.28
CA THR A 85 7.84 18.08 29.80
C THR A 85 7.31 17.20 28.68
N ALA A 86 7.15 15.91 28.96
CA ALA A 86 6.53 14.97 28.03
C ALA A 86 5.05 15.32 27.85
N GLY A 87 4.53 15.13 26.65
CA GLY A 87 3.16 15.50 26.30
C GLY A 87 2.99 15.81 24.82
N VAL A 88 1.75 16.11 24.43
CA VAL A 88 1.42 16.56 23.07
C VAL A 88 1.08 18.05 23.15
N PHE A 89 1.77 18.84 22.32
CA PHE A 89 1.62 20.29 22.26
C PHE A 89 1.09 20.70 20.89
N SER A 90 -0.21 20.91 20.79
CA SER A 90 -0.85 21.44 19.58
C SER A 90 -0.59 22.94 19.47
N TYR A 91 -0.33 23.42 18.25
CA TYR A 91 -0.07 24.83 17.96
C TYR A 91 -0.63 25.24 16.59
N PHE A 92 -0.80 26.54 16.40
CA PHE A 92 -1.45 27.12 15.22
C PHE A 92 -0.83 28.46 14.80
N CYS A 93 -1.22 28.92 13.60
CA CYS A 93 -0.88 30.27 13.11
C CYS A 93 -2.02 31.24 13.42
N GLN A 94 -1.72 32.34 14.10
CA GLN A 94 -2.69 33.37 14.46
C GLN A 94 -3.27 34.11 13.24
N PHE A 95 -2.52 34.23 12.14
CA PHE A 95 -3.00 34.86 10.90
C PHE A 95 -3.87 33.90 10.07
N HIS A 96 -3.61 32.60 10.17
CA HIS A 96 -4.20 31.58 9.32
C HIS A 96 -4.72 30.44 10.21
N SER A 97 -5.94 30.61 10.75
CA SER A 97 -6.55 29.68 11.72
C SER A 97 -6.66 28.21 11.29
N PHE A 98 -6.48 27.91 10.00
CA PHE A 98 -6.44 26.54 9.45
C PHE A 98 -5.06 25.89 9.57
N MET A 99 -3.98 26.65 9.76
CA MET A 99 -2.64 26.13 9.93
C MET A 99 -2.50 25.61 11.36
N LYS A 100 -2.45 24.28 11.50
CA LYS A 100 -2.32 23.58 12.77
C LYS A 100 -1.31 22.45 12.65
N ALA A 101 -0.64 22.19 13.76
CA ALA A 101 0.37 21.14 13.89
C ALA A 101 0.53 20.77 15.37
N GLU A 102 1.30 19.72 15.65
CA GLU A 102 1.58 19.30 17.01
C GLU A 102 3.03 18.82 17.20
N ILE A 103 3.55 19.02 18.41
CA ILE A 103 4.81 18.44 18.86
C ILE A 103 4.49 17.33 19.85
N VAL A 104 4.98 16.12 19.60
CA VAL A 104 4.91 15.00 20.54
C VAL A 104 6.24 14.91 21.27
N VAL A 105 6.22 15.03 22.60
CA VAL A 105 7.42 14.98 23.45
C VAL A 105 7.36 13.69 24.27
N ASN A 106 8.25 12.75 23.99
CA ASN A 106 8.36 11.49 24.73
C ASN A 106 9.06 11.71 26.08
N GLU A 107 8.74 10.87 27.07
CA GLU A 107 9.53 10.84 28.32
C GLU A 107 10.99 10.51 28.03
N ALA A 108 11.91 11.18 28.73
CA ALA A 108 13.34 10.88 28.61
C ALA A 108 13.58 9.38 28.92
N PRO A 109 14.39 8.66 28.12
CA PRO A 109 14.65 7.24 28.37
C PRO A 109 15.23 7.06 29.77
N THR A 110 14.53 6.35 30.66
CA THR A 110 15.15 5.85 31.89
C THR A 110 16.26 4.87 31.49
N GLU A 111 17.53 5.22 31.73
CA GLU A 111 18.65 4.30 31.54
C GLU A 111 18.41 3.00 32.34
N LEU A 112 18.07 1.91 31.65
CA LEU A 112 18.18 0.58 32.21
C LEU A 112 19.65 0.16 32.21
N LYS A 113 20.33 0.31 33.35
CA LYS A 113 21.63 -0.32 33.58
C LYS A 113 21.47 -1.83 33.65
N MET A 114 21.57 -2.52 32.52
CA MET A 114 21.72 -3.97 32.49
C MET A 114 23.13 -4.36 32.94
N VAL A 115 23.21 -4.98 34.12
CA VAL A 115 24.43 -5.64 34.61
C VAL A 115 24.61 -6.96 33.86
N TRP A 116 25.64 -7.04 33.02
CA TRP A 116 26.07 -8.28 32.37
C TRP A 116 26.57 -9.29 33.42
N LEU A 117 25.92 -10.45 33.52
CA LEU A 117 26.54 -11.64 34.12
C LEU A 117 27.16 -12.48 32.99
N PRO A 118 28.42 -12.93 33.12
CA PRO A 118 29.09 -13.67 32.07
C PRO A 118 28.50 -15.08 31.90
N ILE A 119 28.34 -15.46 30.62
CA ILE A 119 27.89 -16.76 30.16
C ILE A 119 28.90 -17.85 30.58
N VAL A 120 28.47 -18.79 31.42
CA VAL A 120 29.23 -20.01 31.73
C VAL A 120 28.99 -21.03 30.62
N LYS A 121 30.05 -21.41 29.92
CA LYS A 121 30.05 -22.54 28.96
C LYS A 121 29.65 -23.82 29.70
N ARG A 122 28.59 -24.50 29.25
CA ARG A 122 28.29 -25.88 29.68
C ARG A 122 29.24 -26.85 29.00
N THR A 123 30.05 -27.52 29.79
CA THR A 123 30.61 -28.83 29.45
C THR A 123 29.61 -29.91 29.86
N ASP A 124 29.27 -30.73 28.88
CA ASP A 124 28.87 -32.13 28.93
C ASP A 124 29.22 -32.90 30.22
N ASN A 125 28.19 -33.46 30.87
CA ASN A 125 28.22 -34.82 31.41
C ASN A 125 26.82 -35.31 31.82
N ALA A 126 26.56 -36.58 31.48
CA ALA A 126 25.34 -37.31 31.74
C ALA A 126 25.12 -37.58 33.25
N GLY A 127 23.85 -37.59 33.68
CA GLY A 127 23.45 -37.97 35.03
C GLY A 127 21.94 -38.06 35.18
N ASN A 128 21.45 -39.28 35.22
CA ASN A 128 20.07 -39.72 35.39
C ASN A 128 19.47 -39.30 36.75
N ALA A 129 18.29 -38.67 36.79
CA ALA A 129 17.36 -38.75 37.94
C ALA A 129 15.93 -38.27 37.57
N SER A 130 14.96 -39.13 37.91
CA SER A 130 13.50 -38.95 37.81
C SER A 130 12.96 -38.02 38.93
N PRO A 131 11.77 -37.39 38.79
CA PRO A 131 11.32 -36.35 39.73
C PRO A 131 10.52 -36.92 40.91
N THR A 132 10.63 -36.28 42.07
CA THR A 132 9.67 -36.39 43.19
C THR A 132 9.13 -34.99 43.54
N PRO A 133 7.83 -34.83 43.85
CA PRO A 133 7.22 -33.52 44.08
C PRO A 133 7.13 -33.17 45.56
N GLY A 134 7.32 -31.90 45.90
CA GLY A 134 6.98 -31.41 47.24
C GLY A 134 7.39 -29.98 47.56
N GLN A 135 6.36 -29.14 47.73
CA GLN A 135 6.30 -27.90 48.54
C GLN A 135 7.09 -26.70 47.98
N GLY A 136 6.53 -25.49 47.84
CA GLY A 136 5.37 -24.86 48.47
C GLY A 136 5.83 -23.44 48.80
N SER A 137 5.41 -22.45 48.02
CA SER A 137 5.62 -21.04 48.36
C SER A 137 4.51 -20.20 47.73
N THR A 138 3.96 -19.34 48.56
CA THR A 138 2.69 -18.62 48.42
C THR A 138 2.85 -17.30 47.65
N THR A 139 2.04 -17.10 46.61
CA THR A 139 1.85 -15.82 45.93
C THR A 139 0.44 -15.29 46.25
N PRO A 140 0.26 -14.01 46.60
CA PRO A 140 -1.04 -13.48 46.96
C PRO A 140 -1.96 -13.35 45.73
N THR A 141 -3.20 -13.77 45.92
CA THR A 141 -4.29 -13.73 44.94
C THR A 141 -4.83 -12.30 44.82
N ALA A 142 -4.74 -11.72 43.62
CA ALA A 142 -5.60 -10.62 43.20
C ALA A 142 -6.74 -11.20 42.37
N THR A 143 -7.92 -11.30 42.97
CA THR A 143 -9.15 -11.74 42.31
C THR A 143 -9.66 -10.63 41.40
N SER A 144 -9.51 -10.78 40.08
CA SER A 144 -10.31 -10.05 39.10
C SER A 144 -11.34 -11.00 38.52
N THR A 145 -12.59 -10.83 38.94
CA THR A 145 -13.75 -11.51 38.37
C THR A 145 -14.00 -10.95 36.96
N ARG A 146 -13.46 -11.62 35.93
CA ARG A 146 -13.97 -11.46 34.56
C ARG A 146 -15.29 -12.23 34.45
N THR A 147 -16.38 -11.49 34.34
CA THR A 147 -17.62 -11.98 33.73
C THR A 147 -17.34 -12.46 32.31
N PRO A 148 -17.88 -13.61 31.87
CA PRO A 148 -17.73 -14.06 30.49
C PRO A 148 -18.54 -13.15 29.59
N VAL A 149 -17.86 -12.49 28.64
CA VAL A 149 -18.52 -11.82 27.51
C VAL A 149 -18.99 -12.92 26.55
N PRO A 150 -20.27 -12.93 26.11
CA PRO A 150 -20.73 -13.95 25.18
C PRO A 150 -20.02 -13.81 23.83
N SER A 151 -19.65 -14.94 23.23
CA SER A 151 -19.19 -15.01 21.84
C SER A 151 -20.25 -14.43 20.92
N ALA A 152 -20.05 -13.20 20.47
CA ALA A 152 -20.81 -12.60 19.38
C ALA A 152 -20.16 -13.03 18.06
N THR A 153 -20.61 -14.16 17.52
CA THR A 153 -20.44 -14.51 16.12
C THR A 153 -21.34 -13.59 15.29
N THR A 154 -20.92 -12.34 15.11
CA THR A 154 -21.52 -11.47 14.10
C THR A 154 -20.38 -10.78 13.38
N THR A 155 -20.01 -11.33 12.23
CA THR A 155 -19.30 -10.57 11.19
C THR A 155 -20.07 -9.26 10.99
N PRO A 156 -19.44 -8.07 11.11
CA PRO A 156 -20.12 -6.86 10.75
C PRO A 156 -20.34 -6.91 9.24
N THR A 157 -21.56 -7.25 8.83
CA THR A 157 -22.03 -6.95 7.48
C THR A 157 -22.02 -5.44 7.38
N ALA A 158 -21.14 -4.89 6.53
CA ALA A 158 -21.22 -3.51 6.13
C ALA A 158 -22.66 -3.26 5.67
N THR A 159 -23.42 -2.48 6.44
CA THR A 159 -24.76 -2.08 6.07
C THR A 159 -24.61 -1.29 4.78
N ALA A 160 -24.96 -1.92 3.66
CA ALA A 160 -25.01 -1.23 2.38
C ALA A 160 -25.91 0.00 2.59
N LEU A 161 -25.34 1.19 2.40
CA LEU A 161 -26.14 2.39 2.29
C LEU A 161 -27.19 2.13 1.22
N PRO A 162 -28.48 2.50 1.44
CA PRO A 162 -29.43 2.53 0.35
C PRO A 162 -28.93 3.58 -0.63
N SER A 163 -28.25 3.14 -1.69
CA SER A 163 -27.95 3.99 -2.83
C SER A 163 -29.29 4.41 -3.42
N PRO A 164 -29.62 5.72 -3.47
CA PRO A 164 -30.61 6.14 -4.45
C PRO A 164 -30.00 5.77 -5.79
N THR A 165 -30.46 4.69 -6.44
CA THR A 165 -30.04 4.38 -7.79
C THR A 165 -30.35 5.61 -8.63
N PRO A 166 -29.37 6.39 -9.12
CA PRO A 166 -29.67 7.23 -10.26
C PRO A 166 -29.98 6.21 -11.35
N THR A 167 -31.27 6.02 -11.67
CA THR A 167 -31.67 5.26 -12.85
C THR A 167 -30.90 5.84 -14.02
N ARG A 168 -29.89 5.10 -14.47
CA ARG A 168 -28.98 5.43 -15.58
C ARG A 168 -29.86 5.90 -16.74
N PRO A 169 -29.92 7.20 -17.05
CA PRO A 169 -30.73 7.65 -18.17
C PRO A 169 -30.03 7.12 -19.42
N ALA A 170 -30.54 6.03 -20.00
CA ALA A 170 -29.96 5.42 -21.20
C ALA A 170 -29.87 6.42 -22.37
N GLU A 171 -30.66 7.49 -22.31
CA GLU A 171 -30.70 8.60 -23.27
C GLU A 171 -29.51 9.59 -23.17
N GLN A 172 -28.59 9.46 -22.19
CA GLN A 172 -27.47 10.41 -21.99
C GLN A 172 -26.07 9.83 -22.20
N ILE A 173 -25.95 8.57 -22.63
CA ILE A 173 -24.64 7.93 -22.84
C ILE A 173 -24.17 8.18 -24.27
N VAL A 174 -23.00 8.81 -24.41
CA VAL A 174 -22.33 9.01 -25.70
C VAL A 174 -21.14 8.06 -25.84
N ARG A 175 -20.90 7.57 -27.05
CA ARG A 175 -19.81 6.63 -27.35
C ARG A 175 -18.48 7.37 -27.50
N TRP A 176 -17.40 6.77 -27.03
CA TRP A 176 -16.05 7.27 -27.23
C TRP A 176 -15.71 7.34 -28.72
N SER A 177 -16.15 6.33 -29.47
CA SER A 177 -15.94 6.22 -30.91
C SER A 177 -16.69 7.27 -31.74
N ASP A 178 -17.66 8.00 -31.17
CA ASP A 178 -18.44 9.02 -31.88
C ASP A 178 -17.70 10.36 -31.93
N PRO A 179 -17.28 10.85 -33.13
CA PRO A 179 -16.60 12.14 -33.25
C PRO A 179 -17.46 13.32 -32.76
N ALA A 180 -18.79 13.23 -32.82
CA ALA A 180 -19.68 14.28 -32.33
C ALA A 180 -19.57 14.45 -30.81
N ALA A 181 -19.24 13.38 -30.09
CA ALA A 181 -18.95 13.46 -28.66
C ALA A 181 -17.71 14.32 -28.37
N TRP A 182 -16.85 14.57 -29.35
CA TRP A 182 -15.57 15.28 -29.21
C TRP A 182 -15.50 16.57 -30.06
N GLY A 183 -16.65 17.11 -30.48
CA GLY A 183 -16.69 18.33 -31.29
C GLY A 183 -16.23 18.15 -32.74
N GLY A 184 -16.20 16.91 -33.25
CA GLY A 184 -15.99 16.58 -34.66
C GLY A 184 -14.91 15.52 -34.93
N SER A 185 -14.02 15.25 -33.97
CA SER A 185 -12.91 14.30 -34.13
C SER A 185 -12.60 13.59 -32.82
N VAL A 186 -12.47 12.26 -32.85
CA VAL A 186 -12.07 11.46 -31.68
C VAL A 186 -10.63 11.80 -31.22
N PRO A 187 -10.29 11.58 -29.93
CA PRO A 187 -8.95 11.84 -29.42
C PRO A 187 -7.83 11.10 -30.16
N THR A 188 -6.67 11.75 -30.26
CA THR A 188 -5.47 11.25 -30.97
C THR A 188 -4.31 10.93 -30.03
N VAL A 189 -3.26 10.30 -30.55
CA VAL A 189 -2.06 9.93 -29.77
C VAL A 189 -1.46 11.16 -29.09
N GLY A 190 -1.16 11.04 -27.79
CA GLY A 190 -0.51 12.09 -27.01
C GLY A 190 -1.42 13.28 -26.70
N GLN A 191 -2.73 13.18 -26.93
CA GLN A 191 -3.67 14.22 -26.57
C GLN A 191 -4.02 14.18 -25.08
N ALA A 192 -4.13 15.34 -24.43
CA ALA A 192 -4.76 15.50 -23.13
C ALA A 192 -6.28 15.55 -23.30
N VAL A 193 -7.01 14.69 -22.57
CA VAL A 193 -8.45 14.50 -22.72
C VAL A 193 -9.18 14.81 -21.42
N THR A 194 -10.31 15.52 -21.52
CA THR A 194 -11.22 15.75 -20.40
C THR A 194 -12.62 15.25 -20.76
N ILE A 195 -13.20 14.42 -19.89
CA ILE A 195 -14.63 14.10 -19.93
C ILE A 195 -15.33 15.08 -19.00
N PRO A 196 -16.07 16.07 -19.52
CA PRO A 196 -16.65 17.14 -18.70
C PRO A 196 -17.76 16.63 -17.77
N ALA A 197 -17.98 17.36 -16.67
CA ALA A 197 -19.05 17.09 -15.72
C ALA A 197 -20.42 16.97 -16.41
N GLY A 198 -21.24 16.03 -15.93
CA GLY A 198 -22.56 15.72 -16.49
C GLY A 198 -22.56 14.89 -17.77
N LYS A 199 -21.40 14.57 -18.34
CA LYS A 199 -21.28 13.70 -19.52
C LYS A 199 -21.05 12.25 -19.13
N PHE A 200 -21.82 11.33 -19.73
CA PHE A 200 -21.64 9.89 -19.59
C PHE A 200 -20.99 9.34 -20.85
N MET A 201 -19.70 9.02 -20.77
CA MET A 201 -18.90 8.49 -21.87
C MET A 201 -18.81 6.97 -21.78
N LEU A 202 -19.22 6.26 -22.84
CA LEU A 202 -19.01 4.82 -22.99
C LEU A 202 -17.73 4.57 -23.79
N LEU A 203 -16.72 3.97 -23.16
CA LEU A 203 -15.52 3.48 -23.84
C LEU A 203 -15.89 2.22 -24.63
N ASP A 204 -16.12 2.37 -25.93
CA ASP A 204 -16.56 1.30 -26.83
C ASP A 204 -15.53 0.93 -27.90
N THR A 205 -14.32 1.48 -27.78
CA THR A 205 -13.16 1.16 -28.61
C THR A 205 -11.88 1.42 -27.82
N ASN A 206 -10.75 0.84 -28.24
CA ASN A 206 -9.44 1.14 -27.70
C ASN A 206 -8.99 2.53 -28.18
N PRO A 207 -8.88 3.56 -27.31
CA PRO A 207 -8.32 4.84 -27.70
C PRO A 207 -6.82 4.71 -28.01
N PRO A 208 -6.26 5.62 -28.83
CA PRO A 208 -4.80 5.77 -28.89
C PRO A 208 -4.24 6.16 -27.52
N ALA A 209 -2.95 5.91 -27.29
CA ALA A 209 -2.30 6.30 -26.04
C ALA A 209 -2.41 7.81 -25.80
N LEU A 210 -3.02 8.20 -24.69
CA LEU A 210 -3.29 9.59 -24.33
C LEU A 210 -2.12 10.18 -23.53
N GLN A 211 -1.92 11.49 -23.62
CA GLN A 211 -1.01 12.17 -22.69
C GLN A 211 -1.59 12.14 -21.27
N SER A 212 -2.90 12.40 -21.15
CA SER A 212 -3.61 12.37 -19.88
C SER A 212 -5.12 12.23 -20.07
N LEU A 213 -5.80 11.82 -19.00
CA LEU A 213 -7.26 11.73 -18.95
C LEU A 213 -7.79 12.30 -17.63
N ALA A 214 -8.53 13.40 -17.69
CA ALA A 214 -9.33 13.91 -16.59
C ALA A 214 -10.80 13.49 -16.76
N ILE A 215 -11.40 12.94 -15.70
CA ILE A 215 -12.78 12.43 -15.71
C ILE A 215 -13.59 13.25 -14.70
N ASP A 216 -14.20 14.35 -15.15
CA ASP A 216 -15.12 15.17 -14.36
C ASP A 216 -16.57 14.66 -14.46
N GLY A 217 -16.90 14.00 -15.57
CA GLY A 217 -18.16 13.31 -15.81
C GLY A 217 -18.09 11.84 -15.40
N THR A 218 -18.55 10.95 -16.27
CA THR A 218 -18.49 9.51 -16.05
C THR A 218 -17.87 8.81 -17.25
N LEU A 219 -16.88 7.95 -17.02
CA LEU A 219 -16.36 7.01 -18.00
C LEU A 219 -16.82 5.61 -17.63
N ILE A 220 -17.46 4.92 -18.58
CA ILE A 220 -17.98 3.56 -18.42
C ILE A 220 -17.30 2.68 -19.46
N PHE A 221 -16.70 1.57 -19.07
CA PHE A 221 -16.17 0.60 -20.03
C PHE A 221 -17.32 -0.25 -20.58
N ASP A 222 -17.43 -0.34 -21.92
CA ASP A 222 -18.31 -1.31 -22.54
C ASP A 222 -17.76 -2.73 -22.31
N ASN A 223 -18.62 -3.73 -22.11
CA ASN A 223 -18.17 -5.07 -21.71
C ASN A 223 -17.62 -5.86 -22.92
N GLN A 224 -16.39 -5.53 -23.33
CA GLN A 224 -15.61 -6.17 -24.39
C GLN A 224 -14.10 -6.06 -24.07
N ASP A 225 -13.22 -6.61 -24.89
CA ASP A 225 -11.78 -6.44 -24.66
C ASP A 225 -11.35 -5.00 -24.92
N LEU A 226 -10.95 -4.28 -23.86
CA LEU A 226 -10.63 -2.86 -23.90
C LEU A 226 -9.27 -2.54 -23.26
N ASN A 227 -8.53 -1.64 -23.89
CA ASN A 227 -7.26 -1.11 -23.43
C ASN A 227 -7.32 0.41 -23.38
N LEU A 228 -6.93 0.99 -22.25
CA LEU A 228 -6.80 2.42 -22.05
C LEU A 228 -5.38 2.73 -21.58
N THR A 229 -4.61 3.43 -22.42
CA THR A 229 -3.25 3.88 -22.05
C THR A 229 -3.26 5.40 -21.89
N ALA A 230 -2.76 5.88 -20.76
CA ALA A 230 -2.63 7.31 -20.48
C ALA A 230 -1.38 7.59 -19.64
N GLY A 231 -0.82 8.80 -19.78
CA GLY A 231 0.28 9.22 -18.93
C GLY A 231 -0.10 9.27 -17.44
N TRP A 232 -1.30 9.76 -17.16
CA TRP A 232 -1.97 9.75 -15.87
C TRP A 232 -3.49 9.85 -16.07
N ILE A 233 -4.26 9.46 -15.05
CA ILE A 233 -5.72 9.56 -15.02
C ILE A 233 -6.16 10.19 -13.69
N ILE A 234 -6.94 11.26 -13.73
CA ILE A 234 -7.56 11.86 -12.53
C ILE A 234 -9.07 11.75 -12.61
N VAL A 235 -9.68 11.23 -11.55
CA VAL A 235 -11.13 11.01 -11.42
C VAL A 235 -11.70 11.99 -10.41
N HIS A 236 -12.48 12.95 -10.92
CA HIS A 236 -13.31 13.87 -10.12
C HIS A 236 -14.80 13.48 -10.15
N GLY A 237 -15.23 12.80 -11.20
CA GLY A 237 -16.55 12.19 -11.37
C GLY A 237 -16.49 10.68 -11.14
N LYS A 238 -16.85 9.84 -12.14
CA LYS A 238 -16.86 8.37 -11.96
C LYS A 238 -16.11 7.63 -13.06
N LEU A 239 -15.29 6.65 -12.68
CA LEU A 239 -14.76 5.62 -13.58
C LEU A 239 -15.39 4.28 -13.20
N GLU A 240 -16.10 3.66 -14.15
CA GLU A 240 -16.85 2.42 -13.95
C GLU A 240 -16.38 1.33 -14.92
N ILE A 241 -15.93 0.19 -14.37
CA ILE A 241 -15.61 -1.03 -15.12
C ILE A 241 -16.35 -2.20 -14.47
N GLY A 242 -17.55 -2.48 -14.98
CA GLY A 242 -18.45 -3.43 -14.34
C GLY A 242 -19.10 -2.89 -13.06
N THR A 243 -20.11 -3.61 -12.61
CA THR A 243 -20.88 -3.30 -11.40
C THR A 243 -21.16 -4.59 -10.62
N PRO A 244 -21.55 -4.52 -9.34
CA PRO A 244 -21.91 -5.73 -8.58
C PRO A 244 -22.99 -6.59 -9.26
N ASP A 245 -23.98 -5.96 -9.90
CA ASP A 245 -25.07 -6.66 -10.60
C ASP A 245 -24.66 -7.13 -12.01
N HIS A 246 -23.69 -6.44 -12.62
CA HIS A 246 -23.16 -6.75 -13.95
C HIS A 246 -21.62 -6.67 -13.93
N PRO A 247 -20.95 -7.69 -13.40
CA PRO A 247 -19.49 -7.74 -13.39
C PRO A 247 -18.93 -7.70 -14.81
N TYR A 248 -17.76 -7.09 -14.96
CA TYR A 248 -17.03 -7.09 -16.22
C TYR A 248 -16.52 -8.51 -16.49
N THR A 249 -16.81 -9.06 -17.68
CA THR A 249 -16.47 -10.45 -18.03
C THR A 249 -15.38 -10.56 -19.10
N ASN A 250 -15.06 -9.44 -19.76
CA ASN A 250 -14.01 -9.38 -20.78
C ASN A 250 -12.70 -8.84 -20.20
N LYS A 251 -11.67 -8.67 -21.01
CA LYS A 251 -10.40 -8.09 -20.56
C LYS A 251 -10.45 -6.55 -20.58
N ALA A 252 -10.21 -5.92 -19.44
CA ALA A 252 -9.96 -4.47 -19.37
C ALA A 252 -8.53 -4.24 -18.89
N ILE A 253 -7.75 -3.42 -19.60
CA ILE A 253 -6.38 -3.07 -19.21
C ILE A 253 -6.22 -1.56 -19.19
N ILE A 254 -5.85 -1.01 -18.04
CA ILE A 254 -5.41 0.37 -17.88
C ILE A 254 -3.89 0.37 -17.74
N THR A 255 -3.19 1.08 -18.62
CA THR A 255 -1.72 1.23 -18.57
C THR A 255 -1.34 2.69 -18.31
N LEU A 256 -0.53 2.92 -17.27
CA LEU A 256 0.01 4.23 -16.91
C LEU A 256 1.46 4.35 -17.37
N ASN A 257 1.72 5.26 -18.33
CA ASN A 257 3.01 5.33 -19.03
C ASN A 257 3.60 6.76 -19.12
N GLY A 258 3.19 7.66 -18.22
CA GLY A 258 3.65 9.04 -18.20
C GLY A 258 5.16 9.17 -17.96
N PRO A 259 5.80 10.27 -18.36
CA PRO A 259 7.20 10.51 -18.05
C PRO A 259 7.39 10.69 -16.53
N ALA A 260 8.59 10.38 -16.03
CA ALA A 260 8.96 10.60 -14.64
C ALA A 260 9.02 12.10 -14.28
N GLY A 261 8.98 12.42 -12.98
CA GLY A 261 9.22 13.78 -12.45
C GLY A 261 8.08 14.78 -12.68
N GLN A 262 6.94 14.35 -13.22
CA GLN A 262 5.70 15.13 -13.19
C GLN A 262 5.11 15.14 -11.77
N ASP A 263 4.55 16.28 -11.38
CA ASP A 263 3.68 16.38 -10.21
C ASP A 263 2.24 16.66 -10.64
N ILE A 264 1.36 15.69 -10.44
CA ILE A 264 -0.05 15.79 -10.79
C ILE A 264 -0.83 16.05 -9.51
N MET A 265 -1.00 17.33 -9.17
CA MET A 265 -1.74 17.79 -8.00
C MET A 265 -1.20 17.22 -6.67
N GLY A 266 0.13 17.14 -6.51
CA GLY A 266 0.79 16.54 -5.35
C GLY A 266 0.93 15.01 -5.40
N MET A 267 0.29 14.35 -6.36
CA MET A 267 0.27 12.89 -6.45
C MET A 267 1.41 12.30 -7.27
N GLY A 268 2.21 13.11 -7.97
CA GLY A 268 3.31 12.61 -8.79
C GLY A 268 2.90 12.01 -10.14
N SER A 269 3.86 11.40 -10.83
CA SER A 269 3.71 10.87 -12.20
C SER A 269 3.07 9.47 -12.21
N ARG A 270 2.49 9.08 -13.36
CA ARG A 270 1.89 7.74 -13.60
C ARG A 270 0.81 7.39 -12.57
N VAL A 271 0.02 8.38 -12.18
CA VAL A 271 -1.04 8.22 -11.18
C VAL A 271 -2.38 7.89 -11.82
N LEU A 272 -3.12 6.97 -11.21
CA LEU A 272 -4.59 6.88 -11.28
C LEU A 272 -5.15 7.42 -9.96
N GLY A 273 -5.52 8.71 -9.98
CA GLY A 273 -5.89 9.47 -8.79
C GLY A 273 -7.40 9.66 -8.67
N VAL A 274 -7.91 9.63 -7.45
CA VAL A 274 -9.31 9.93 -7.13
C VAL A 274 -9.35 11.01 -6.07
N MET A 275 -10.04 12.12 -6.38
CA MET A 275 -10.16 13.24 -5.46
C MET A 275 -11.45 14.01 -5.67
N GLY A 276 -11.71 15.01 -4.83
CA GLY A 276 -13.02 15.67 -4.80
C GLY A 276 -14.08 14.67 -4.35
N ASN A 277 -15.22 14.60 -5.05
CA ASN A 277 -16.24 13.58 -4.81
C ASN A 277 -16.13 12.42 -5.82
N GLY A 278 -14.94 12.20 -6.39
CA GLY A 278 -14.73 11.21 -7.42
C GLY A 278 -14.88 9.77 -6.91
N GLU A 279 -15.22 8.85 -7.81
CA GLU A 279 -15.40 7.44 -7.51
C GLU A 279 -14.76 6.57 -8.60
N ILE A 280 -13.95 5.60 -8.18
CA ILE A 280 -13.57 4.47 -9.00
C ILE A 280 -14.35 3.24 -8.53
N GLN A 281 -15.09 2.63 -9.45
CA GLN A 281 -15.76 1.34 -9.24
C GLN A 281 -15.31 0.36 -10.31
N MET A 282 -14.71 -0.75 -9.89
CA MET A 282 -14.30 -1.82 -10.78
C MET A 282 -14.72 -3.16 -10.19
N VAL A 283 -15.54 -3.92 -10.91
CA VAL A 283 -16.04 -5.23 -10.50
C VAL A 283 -15.78 -6.20 -11.64
N GLY A 284 -14.76 -7.04 -11.48
CA GLY A 284 -14.41 -8.13 -12.38
C GLY A 284 -15.16 -9.42 -12.06
N GLU A 285 -14.76 -10.51 -12.71
CA GLU A 285 -15.37 -11.81 -12.45
C GLU A 285 -15.16 -12.27 -11.01
N THR A 286 -16.19 -12.84 -10.38
CA THR A 286 -16.05 -13.45 -9.06
C THR A 286 -15.22 -14.73 -9.16
N ARG A 287 -14.03 -14.73 -8.57
CA ARG A 287 -13.12 -15.87 -8.58
C ARG A 287 -12.62 -16.20 -7.18
N THR A 288 -12.37 -17.47 -6.92
CA THR A 288 -11.68 -17.94 -5.70
C THR A 288 -10.33 -17.23 -5.64
N SER A 289 -10.13 -16.33 -4.68
CA SER A 289 -8.91 -15.53 -4.63
C SER A 289 -7.70 -16.35 -4.22
N TRP A 290 -7.86 -17.26 -3.26
CA TRP A 290 -6.83 -18.21 -2.86
C TRP A 290 -7.45 -19.43 -2.17
N THR A 291 -6.69 -20.52 -2.06
CA THR A 291 -7.04 -21.78 -1.38
C THR A 291 -5.76 -22.38 -0.80
N HIS A 292 -5.82 -23.59 -0.24
CA HIS A 292 -4.64 -24.36 0.17
C HIS A 292 -4.42 -25.56 -0.77
N LEU A 293 -3.22 -26.14 -0.71
CA LEU A 293 -2.97 -27.50 -1.16
C LEU A 293 -3.79 -28.51 -0.32
N ASN A 294 -3.91 -29.74 -0.83
CA ASN A 294 -4.53 -30.88 -0.16
C ASN A 294 -3.74 -32.18 -0.32
N ALA A 295 -2.58 -32.10 -0.97
CA ALA A 295 -1.51 -33.10 -0.96
C ALA A 295 -0.19 -32.36 -1.16
N THR A 296 0.88 -32.85 -0.55
CA THR A 296 2.23 -32.30 -0.72
C THR A 296 2.62 -32.34 -2.19
N ALA A 297 3.02 -31.20 -2.72
CA ALA A 297 3.52 -31.05 -4.09
C ALA A 297 5.04 -31.07 -4.05
N ASN A 298 5.65 -32.14 -4.57
CA ASN A 298 7.09 -32.36 -4.44
C ASN A 298 7.86 -31.58 -5.51
N LYS A 299 9.07 -31.13 -5.15
CA LYS A 299 10.04 -30.60 -6.11
C LYS A 299 10.15 -31.50 -7.35
N GLY A 300 10.07 -30.90 -8.53
CA GLY A 300 10.13 -31.57 -9.83
C GLY A 300 8.78 -32.10 -10.33
N GLU A 301 7.72 -32.06 -9.52
CA GLU A 301 6.35 -32.24 -10.00
C GLU A 301 5.82 -30.96 -10.66
N ALA A 302 4.85 -31.09 -11.56
CA ALA A 302 4.17 -29.96 -12.20
C ALA A 302 2.65 -30.01 -11.97
N ALA A 303 2.21 -30.71 -10.92
CA ALA A 303 0.81 -30.92 -10.60
C ALA A 303 0.52 -30.51 -9.16
N LEU A 304 -0.61 -29.84 -8.94
CA LEU A 304 -1.11 -29.46 -7.63
C LEU A 304 -2.46 -30.14 -7.38
N THR A 305 -2.64 -30.64 -6.16
CA THR A 305 -3.96 -31.05 -5.63
C THR A 305 -4.44 -29.99 -4.65
N LEU A 306 -5.52 -29.30 -4.97
CA LEU A 306 -6.07 -28.21 -4.17
C LEU A 306 -7.12 -28.68 -3.15
N ALA A 307 -7.31 -27.93 -2.07
CA ALA A 307 -8.30 -28.20 -1.02
C ALA A 307 -9.75 -27.97 -1.45
N SER A 308 -9.95 -27.17 -2.49
CA SER A 308 -11.25 -26.92 -3.10
C SER A 308 -11.11 -26.92 -4.62
N THR A 309 -12.22 -27.09 -5.34
CA THR A 309 -12.23 -26.88 -6.80
C THR A 309 -12.37 -25.38 -7.04
N PRO A 310 -11.31 -24.67 -7.48
CA PRO A 310 -11.42 -23.25 -7.72
C PRO A 310 -12.14 -23.01 -9.05
N ASN A 311 -12.76 -21.84 -9.21
CA ASN A 311 -13.27 -21.37 -10.51
C ASN A 311 -12.15 -20.66 -11.32
N TRP A 312 -10.95 -21.25 -11.29
CA TRP A 312 -9.79 -20.84 -12.09
C TRP A 312 -9.90 -21.36 -13.54
N ARG A 313 -9.05 -20.87 -14.44
CA ARG A 313 -9.05 -21.16 -15.87
C ARG A 313 -7.63 -21.47 -16.33
N VAL A 314 -7.53 -22.24 -17.40
CA VAL A 314 -6.25 -22.43 -18.11
C VAL A 314 -5.76 -21.06 -18.59
N GLY A 315 -4.46 -20.80 -18.41
CA GLY A 315 -3.81 -19.53 -18.70
C GLY A 315 -3.73 -18.56 -17.52
N ASP A 316 -4.42 -18.82 -16.41
CA ASP A 316 -4.27 -18.00 -15.21
C ASP A 316 -2.89 -18.19 -14.58
N ARG A 317 -2.35 -17.09 -14.04
CA ARG A 317 -1.19 -17.11 -13.17
C ARG A 317 -1.62 -17.32 -11.72
N ILE A 318 -0.96 -18.26 -11.04
CA ILE A 318 -1.11 -18.53 -9.61
C ILE A 318 0.25 -18.44 -8.91
N VAL A 319 0.22 -18.25 -7.60
CA VAL A 319 1.40 -18.35 -6.71
C VAL A 319 1.18 -19.46 -5.69
N VAL A 320 2.23 -20.21 -5.38
CA VAL A 320 2.28 -21.22 -4.32
C VAL A 320 3.21 -20.71 -3.21
N ALA A 321 2.71 -20.68 -1.98
CA ALA A 321 3.43 -20.22 -0.81
C ALA A 321 4.61 -21.13 -0.46
N SER A 322 5.70 -20.55 0.05
CA SER A 322 6.74 -21.33 0.73
C SER A 322 6.16 -22.06 1.94
N THR A 323 6.60 -23.29 2.16
CA THR A 323 6.35 -24.05 3.41
C THR A 323 7.64 -24.38 4.14
N ASP A 324 8.74 -23.73 3.77
CA ASP A 324 10.05 -23.83 4.40
C ASP A 324 10.37 -22.53 5.16
N PHE A 325 11.46 -22.51 5.93
CA PHE A 325 11.95 -21.33 6.62
C PHE A 325 12.38 -20.21 5.67
N ASP A 326 12.73 -20.53 4.42
CA ASP A 326 13.03 -19.53 3.40
C ASP A 326 11.75 -19.11 2.67
N PHE A 327 11.23 -17.94 3.04
CA PHE A 327 10.06 -17.33 2.42
C PHE A 327 10.22 -17.10 0.91
N ARG A 328 11.47 -17.03 0.40
CA ARG A 328 11.77 -16.79 -1.02
C ARG A 328 11.46 -17.98 -1.91
N GLN A 329 11.18 -19.15 -1.34
CA GLN A 329 10.75 -20.35 -2.05
C GLN A 329 9.28 -20.29 -2.51
N SER A 330 8.59 -19.15 -2.34
CA SER A 330 7.30 -18.93 -3.01
C SER A 330 7.52 -18.79 -4.52
N GLU A 331 6.73 -19.51 -5.31
CA GLU A 331 6.88 -19.61 -6.77
C GLU A 331 5.56 -19.33 -7.47
N ASP A 332 5.59 -18.79 -8.69
CA ASP A 332 4.40 -18.51 -9.49
C ASP A 332 4.44 -19.21 -10.86
N PHE A 333 3.27 -19.64 -11.32
CA PHE A 333 3.10 -20.55 -12.46
C PHE A 333 1.88 -20.17 -13.30
N ILE A 334 1.87 -20.59 -14.57
CA ILE A 334 0.69 -20.56 -15.42
C ILE A 334 -0.01 -21.92 -15.38
N ILE A 335 -1.33 -21.90 -15.20
CA ILE A 335 -2.15 -23.11 -15.28
C ILE A 335 -2.24 -23.59 -16.73
N THR A 336 -1.83 -24.83 -17.00
CA THR A 336 -1.94 -25.46 -18.33
C THR A 336 -3.14 -26.40 -18.45
N THR A 337 -3.63 -26.95 -17.34
CA THR A 337 -4.83 -27.81 -17.31
C THR A 337 -5.51 -27.73 -15.94
N ILE A 338 -6.85 -27.80 -15.93
CA ILE A 338 -7.65 -27.89 -14.70
C ILE A 338 -8.69 -29.01 -14.81
N GLN A 339 -8.75 -29.87 -13.79
CA GLN A 339 -9.72 -30.96 -13.67
C GLN A 339 -10.21 -31.07 -12.22
N GLY A 340 -11.31 -30.39 -11.91
CA GLY A 340 -11.76 -30.25 -10.52
C GLY A 340 -10.70 -29.55 -9.67
N ALA A 341 -10.24 -30.19 -8.60
CA ALA A 341 -9.18 -29.67 -7.73
C ALA A 341 -7.75 -29.99 -8.21
N GLN A 342 -7.58 -30.69 -9.34
CA GLN A 342 -6.27 -30.99 -9.92
C GLN A 342 -5.87 -29.92 -10.92
N VAL A 343 -4.69 -29.35 -10.75
CA VAL A 343 -4.13 -28.29 -11.60
C VAL A 343 -2.77 -28.73 -12.13
N GLN A 344 -2.53 -28.55 -13.43
CA GLN A 344 -1.21 -28.72 -14.05
C GLN A 344 -0.57 -27.36 -14.31
N LEU A 345 0.74 -27.29 -14.08
CA LEU A 345 1.57 -26.09 -14.19
C LEU A 345 2.32 -26.08 -15.53
N ASP A 346 2.82 -24.92 -15.92
CA ASP A 346 3.65 -24.72 -17.11
C ASP A 346 5.13 -25.08 -16.89
N ALA A 347 5.55 -25.21 -15.64
CA ALA A 347 6.88 -25.65 -15.24
C ALA A 347 6.83 -26.56 -14.00
N PRO A 348 7.82 -27.45 -13.81
CA PRO A 348 7.99 -28.16 -12.55
C PRO A 348 8.35 -27.23 -11.39
N LEU A 349 7.89 -27.57 -10.19
CA LEU A 349 8.21 -26.89 -8.94
C LEU A 349 9.71 -26.96 -8.64
N ALA A 350 10.34 -25.84 -8.28
CA ALA A 350 11.74 -25.85 -7.86
C ALA A 350 11.90 -26.29 -6.40
N TYR A 351 10.83 -26.15 -5.60
CA TYR A 351 10.77 -26.52 -4.18
C TYR A 351 9.62 -27.47 -3.87
N THR A 352 9.66 -28.10 -2.70
CA THR A 352 8.54 -28.90 -2.19
C THR A 352 7.62 -28.01 -1.39
N HIS A 353 6.31 -28.08 -1.66
CA HIS A 353 5.29 -27.33 -0.95
C HIS A 353 4.40 -28.30 -0.17
N TRP A 354 4.38 -28.15 1.15
CA TRP A 354 3.66 -29.04 2.05
C TRP A 354 2.16 -28.93 1.85
N GLY A 355 1.45 -30.06 1.83
CA GLY A 355 0.01 -30.09 1.54
C GLY A 355 -0.80 -30.91 2.54
N GLU A 356 -0.23 -31.16 3.72
CA GLU A 356 -0.88 -31.88 4.81
C GLU A 356 -1.06 -31.00 6.06
N THR A 357 -2.09 -31.30 6.85
CA THR A 357 -2.27 -30.69 8.18
C THR A 357 -1.66 -31.59 9.25
N THR A 358 -1.22 -30.99 10.37
CA THR A 358 -0.69 -31.74 11.51
C THR A 358 -1.61 -31.58 12.71
N THR A 359 -1.80 -32.63 13.51
CA THR A 359 -2.54 -32.51 14.79
C THR A 359 -1.55 -32.46 15.96
N ALA A 360 -1.63 -31.43 16.80
CA ALA A 360 -0.86 -31.32 18.03
C ALA A 360 -1.76 -30.86 19.18
N ASN A 361 -1.66 -31.50 20.35
CA ASN A 361 -2.47 -31.18 21.53
C ASN A 361 -4.00 -31.15 21.26
N GLY A 362 -4.49 -31.97 20.33
CA GLY A 362 -5.90 -32.01 19.93
C GLY A 362 -6.35 -30.86 19.03
N GLN A 363 -5.43 -29.99 18.59
CA GLN A 363 -5.68 -28.94 17.62
C GLN A 363 -5.08 -29.30 16.26
N THR A 364 -5.83 -28.98 15.19
CA THR A 364 -5.32 -29.05 13.82
C THR A 364 -4.50 -27.80 13.54
N ILE A 365 -3.25 -28.00 13.16
CA ILE A 365 -2.33 -26.96 12.69
C ILE A 365 -2.39 -26.98 11.17
N GLU A 366 -2.82 -25.86 10.60
CA GLU A 366 -2.76 -25.62 9.15
C GLU A 366 -1.30 -25.38 8.76
N GLN A 367 -0.79 -26.20 7.85
CA GLN A 367 0.60 -26.16 7.35
C GLN A 367 0.64 -26.30 5.82
N ARG A 368 -0.53 -26.39 5.19
CA ARG A 368 -0.64 -26.59 3.75
C ARG A 368 -0.31 -25.28 3.06
N ALA A 369 0.48 -25.32 2.00
CA ALA A 369 0.81 -24.14 1.24
C ALA A 369 -0.45 -23.46 0.72
N GLU A 370 -0.55 -22.15 0.92
CA GLU A 370 -1.53 -21.32 0.27
C GLU A 370 -1.23 -21.24 -1.23
N VAL A 371 -2.29 -21.25 -2.03
CA VAL A 371 -2.23 -21.09 -3.49
C VAL A 371 -3.15 -19.92 -3.86
N GLY A 372 -2.55 -18.82 -4.31
CA GLY A 372 -3.23 -17.57 -4.64
C GLY A 372 -3.38 -17.37 -6.14
N LEU A 373 -4.54 -16.88 -6.58
CA LEU A 373 -4.76 -16.45 -7.96
C LEU A 373 -4.20 -15.04 -8.16
N LEU A 374 -3.29 -14.86 -9.12
CA LEU A 374 -2.74 -13.56 -9.48
C LEU A 374 -3.47 -12.93 -10.68
N SER A 375 -3.95 -13.73 -11.63
CA SER A 375 -4.64 -13.18 -12.80
C SER A 375 -6.05 -12.67 -12.49
N ARG A 376 -6.40 -11.51 -13.01
CA ARG A 376 -7.78 -10.99 -13.08
C ARG A 376 -8.09 -10.45 -14.48
N ASN A 377 -9.38 -10.29 -14.78
CA ASN A 377 -9.80 -9.81 -16.10
C ASN A 377 -9.73 -8.27 -16.22
N ILE A 378 -9.80 -7.54 -15.10
CA ILE A 378 -9.49 -6.11 -15.04
C ILE A 378 -8.05 -5.95 -14.53
N VAL A 379 -7.21 -5.24 -15.27
CA VAL A 379 -5.79 -5.01 -14.94
C VAL A 379 -5.50 -3.51 -14.91
N ILE A 380 -4.80 -3.06 -13.87
CA ILE A 380 -4.18 -1.74 -13.80
C ILE A 380 -2.67 -1.96 -13.71
N GLN A 381 -1.91 -1.33 -14.60
CA GLN A 381 -0.47 -1.59 -14.68
C GLN A 381 0.39 -0.39 -15.04
N GLY A 382 1.65 -0.43 -14.63
CA GLY A 382 2.73 0.28 -15.30
C GLY A 382 3.04 -0.35 -16.66
N ASP A 383 3.70 0.39 -17.54
CA ASP A 383 4.13 -0.12 -18.84
C ASP A 383 5.36 -1.06 -18.71
N ALA A 384 5.82 -1.62 -19.82
CA ALA A 384 6.95 -2.55 -19.80
C ALA A 384 8.27 -1.92 -19.33
N SER A 385 8.43 -0.60 -19.48
CA SER A 385 9.62 0.11 -19.00
C SER A 385 9.77 0.07 -17.47
N SER A 386 8.65 -0.07 -16.74
CA SER A 386 8.61 -0.14 -15.28
C SER A 386 9.50 -1.24 -14.68
N GLU A 387 9.65 -2.37 -15.37
CA GLU A 387 10.53 -3.47 -14.92
C GLU A 387 12.02 -3.07 -14.90
N THR A 388 12.41 -2.09 -15.71
CA THR A 388 13.80 -1.64 -15.81
C THR A 388 14.06 -0.45 -14.90
N ASP A 389 13.16 0.53 -14.90
CA ASP A 389 13.36 1.79 -14.19
C ASP A 389 12.76 1.79 -12.77
N GLY A 390 11.91 0.81 -12.43
CA GLY A 390 11.21 0.74 -11.14
C GLY A 390 10.08 1.77 -11.01
N LEU A 391 9.67 2.39 -12.11
CA LEU A 391 8.63 3.42 -12.16
C LEU A 391 7.31 2.79 -12.62
N GLY A 392 6.66 2.06 -11.72
CA GLY A 392 5.31 1.55 -11.97
C GLY A 392 4.26 2.65 -12.05
N GLY A 393 3.04 2.25 -12.42
CA GLY A 393 1.86 3.06 -12.13
C GLY A 393 1.56 3.07 -10.62
N HIS A 394 0.81 4.03 -10.13
CA HIS A 394 0.37 4.01 -8.73
C HIS A 394 -1.04 4.61 -8.60
N MET A 395 -1.72 4.30 -7.50
CA MET A 395 -3.04 4.88 -7.21
C MET A 395 -2.98 5.73 -5.96
N MET A 396 -3.80 6.78 -5.92
CA MET A 396 -4.01 7.59 -4.73
C MET A 396 -5.48 8.00 -4.62
N VAL A 397 -6.07 7.75 -3.46
CA VAL A 397 -7.44 8.15 -3.11
C VAL A 397 -7.32 9.16 -1.99
N MET A 398 -7.83 10.37 -2.19
CA MET A 398 -7.71 11.46 -1.21
C MET A 398 -8.98 12.31 -1.14
N GLY A 399 -9.06 13.16 -0.11
CA GLY A 399 -10.23 14.02 0.11
C GLY A 399 -11.50 13.20 0.33
N LYS A 400 -12.55 13.45 -0.45
CA LYS A 400 -13.84 12.71 -0.38
C LYS A 400 -13.97 11.63 -1.46
N GLY A 401 -12.87 11.29 -2.13
CA GLY A 401 -12.87 10.26 -3.16
C GLY A 401 -13.31 8.89 -2.63
N LYS A 402 -13.73 7.99 -3.51
CA LYS A 402 -14.11 6.62 -3.18
C LYS A 402 -13.46 5.62 -4.11
N LEU A 403 -13.06 4.49 -3.55
CA LEU A 403 -12.50 3.36 -4.30
C LEU A 403 -13.23 2.08 -3.94
N ALA A 404 -13.79 1.42 -4.94
CA ALA A 404 -14.39 0.09 -4.83
C ALA A 404 -13.79 -0.81 -5.91
N LEU A 405 -12.84 -1.66 -5.53
CA LEU A 405 -12.27 -2.68 -6.40
C LEU A 405 -12.74 -4.06 -5.94
N ASP A 406 -13.20 -4.88 -6.86
CA ASP A 406 -13.51 -6.30 -6.66
C ASP A 406 -13.01 -7.10 -7.87
N GLY A 407 -12.03 -7.99 -7.66
CA GLY A 407 -11.49 -8.81 -8.74
C GLY A 407 -10.62 -8.04 -9.74
N VAL A 408 -9.75 -7.15 -9.25
CA VAL A 408 -8.81 -6.36 -10.07
C VAL A 408 -7.37 -6.85 -9.87
N GLU A 409 -6.55 -6.81 -10.92
CA GLU A 409 -5.12 -7.13 -10.87
C GLU A 409 -4.30 -5.85 -11.00
N LEU A 410 -3.40 -5.63 -10.04
CA LEU A 410 -2.40 -4.57 -10.08
C LEU A 410 -1.03 -5.20 -10.37
N PHE A 411 -0.46 -4.84 -11.51
CA PHE A 411 0.77 -5.44 -12.03
C PHE A 411 1.78 -4.37 -12.42
N ARG A 412 3.05 -4.48 -12.00
CA ARG A 412 4.07 -3.43 -12.24
C ARG A 412 3.63 -2.08 -11.68
N MET A 413 3.14 -2.09 -10.45
CA MET A 413 2.64 -0.92 -9.76
C MET A 413 3.57 -0.53 -8.60
N GLY A 414 3.38 0.68 -8.06
CA GLY A 414 4.30 1.29 -7.10
C GLY A 414 5.52 1.91 -7.79
N ARG A 415 6.17 2.86 -7.12
CA ARG A 415 7.40 3.51 -7.62
C ARG A 415 8.53 3.35 -6.62
N ARG A 416 9.60 2.69 -7.05
CA ARG A 416 10.78 2.37 -6.24
C ARG A 416 11.39 3.64 -5.63
N GLY A 417 11.64 3.63 -4.32
CA GLY A 417 12.28 4.74 -3.61
C GLY A 417 11.45 6.03 -3.54
N GLU A 418 10.19 6.02 -3.99
CA GLU A 418 9.32 7.21 -3.94
C GLU A 418 8.21 7.04 -2.90
N LEU A 419 8.27 7.85 -1.84
CA LEU A 419 7.27 7.87 -0.76
C LEU A 419 5.87 8.17 -1.31
N ALA A 420 4.84 7.56 -0.72
CA ALA A 420 3.44 7.75 -1.10
C ALA A 420 3.04 7.27 -2.51
N ARG A 421 3.93 6.61 -3.27
CA ARG A 421 3.67 6.09 -4.63
C ARG A 421 3.50 4.57 -4.60
N TYR A 422 2.37 4.12 -4.06
CA TYR A 422 2.04 2.71 -3.85
C TYR A 422 0.99 2.20 -4.84
N PRO A 423 0.91 0.88 -5.13
CA PRO A 423 -0.14 0.31 -5.97
C PRO A 423 -1.54 0.80 -5.57
N ILE A 424 -1.83 0.84 -4.26
CA ILE A 424 -3.03 1.46 -3.70
C ILE A 424 -2.65 2.29 -2.47
N HIS A 425 -3.05 3.57 -2.45
CA HIS A 425 -2.81 4.47 -1.33
C HIS A 425 -4.08 5.26 -0.98
N PHE A 426 -4.65 5.01 0.20
CA PHE A 426 -5.68 5.85 0.81
C PHE A 426 -4.99 6.92 1.66
N HIS A 427 -5.07 8.18 1.24
CA HIS A 427 -4.23 9.26 1.76
C HIS A 427 -5.05 10.32 2.51
N LEU A 428 -4.88 10.35 3.84
CA LEU A 428 -5.38 11.36 4.78
C LEU A 428 -6.89 11.66 4.65
N MET A 429 -7.70 10.62 4.53
CA MET A 429 -9.13 10.76 4.28
C MET A 429 -9.97 10.83 5.57
N GLY A 430 -9.42 10.40 6.71
CA GLY A 430 -10.19 10.15 7.93
C GLY A 430 -11.42 9.27 7.64
N ASP A 431 -12.59 9.66 8.16
CA ASP A 431 -13.85 8.95 7.91
C ASP A 431 -14.37 9.07 6.47
N ALA A 432 -13.80 9.97 5.65
CA ALA A 432 -14.17 10.03 4.24
C ALA A 432 -13.71 8.79 3.46
N ALA A 433 -12.83 7.94 4.00
CA ALA A 433 -12.51 6.65 3.41
C ALA A 433 -13.62 5.60 3.60
N ARG A 434 -14.51 5.75 4.60
CA ARG A 434 -15.54 4.75 4.93
C ARG A 434 -16.40 4.39 3.72
N GLY A 435 -16.60 3.09 3.50
CA GLY A 435 -17.31 2.57 2.32
C GLY A 435 -16.41 2.38 1.10
N SER A 436 -15.11 2.71 1.18
CA SER A 436 -14.13 2.23 0.21
C SER A 436 -13.77 0.77 0.50
N SER A 437 -13.51 0.00 -0.55
CA SER A 437 -13.14 -1.41 -0.44
C SER A 437 -12.18 -1.85 -1.52
N VAL A 438 -11.27 -2.75 -1.17
CA VAL A 438 -10.44 -3.52 -2.10
C VAL A 438 -10.65 -4.99 -1.80
N GLN A 439 -11.29 -5.70 -2.73
CA GLN A 439 -11.73 -7.07 -2.54
C GLN A 439 -11.25 -7.96 -3.69
N ASN A 440 -10.94 -9.22 -3.38
CA ASN A 440 -10.54 -10.23 -4.36
C ASN A 440 -9.45 -9.76 -5.35
N THR A 441 -8.65 -8.78 -4.95
CA THR A 441 -7.72 -8.06 -5.82
C THR A 441 -6.33 -8.65 -5.66
N SER A 442 -5.58 -8.76 -6.76
CA SER A 442 -4.21 -9.21 -6.74
C SER A 442 -3.25 -8.04 -6.92
N ILE A 443 -2.12 -8.06 -6.21
CA ILE A 443 -1.03 -7.11 -6.37
C ILE A 443 0.24 -7.92 -6.53
N HIS A 444 0.91 -7.80 -7.69
CA HIS A 444 2.17 -8.51 -7.89
C HIS A 444 3.13 -7.80 -8.85
N ARG A 445 4.42 -8.13 -8.74
CA ARG A 445 5.50 -7.35 -9.33
C ARG A 445 5.38 -5.88 -8.92
N SER A 446 5.24 -5.66 -7.61
CA SER A 446 5.19 -4.30 -7.07
C SER A 446 6.61 -3.77 -6.91
N PHE A 447 6.83 -2.51 -7.27
CA PHE A 447 8.09 -1.81 -7.02
C PHE A 447 8.11 -1.09 -5.68
N ASN A 448 6.98 -1.07 -4.95
CA ASN A 448 6.85 -0.39 -3.66
C ASN A 448 5.58 -0.81 -2.92
N ARG A 449 5.66 -1.41 -1.71
CA ARG A 449 4.52 -1.83 -0.86
C ARG A 449 3.41 -2.57 -1.62
N CYS A 450 2.24 -2.73 -1.00
CA CYS A 450 1.05 -3.25 -1.67
C CYS A 450 -0.13 -2.28 -1.51
N ILE A 451 -0.77 -2.29 -0.34
CA ILE A 451 -1.91 -1.43 -0.02
C ILE A 451 -1.57 -0.62 1.22
N THR A 452 -1.60 0.70 1.08
CA THR A 452 -1.35 1.64 2.19
C THR A 452 -2.64 2.33 2.60
N ILE A 453 -2.94 2.29 3.89
CA ILE A 453 -3.98 3.08 4.55
C ILE A 453 -3.25 4.10 5.43
N HIS A 454 -3.28 5.36 5.02
CA HIS A 454 -2.59 6.48 5.66
C HIS A 454 -3.64 7.49 6.14
N GLY A 455 -3.74 7.69 7.45
CA GLY A 455 -4.68 8.60 8.10
C GLY A 455 -6.13 8.43 7.65
N SER A 456 -6.56 7.20 7.39
CA SER A 456 -7.84 6.86 6.76
C SER A 456 -8.56 5.73 7.52
N ASN A 457 -9.90 5.85 7.65
CA ASN A 457 -10.69 5.00 8.56
C ASN A 457 -11.77 4.21 7.83
N GLY A 458 -12.08 3.02 8.36
CA GLY A 458 -13.18 2.17 7.91
C GLY A 458 -13.10 1.68 6.46
N VAL A 459 -11.89 1.47 5.95
CA VAL A 459 -11.63 0.79 4.67
C VAL A 459 -11.79 -0.73 4.84
N LEU A 460 -12.39 -1.39 3.86
CA LEU A 460 -12.46 -2.86 3.80
C LEU A 460 -11.41 -3.41 2.83
N LEU A 461 -10.46 -4.18 3.33
CA LEU A 461 -9.53 -4.99 2.52
C LEU A 461 -9.87 -6.47 2.71
N LYS A 462 -10.38 -7.14 1.68
CA LYS A 462 -10.85 -8.53 1.80
C LYS A 462 -10.39 -9.47 0.69
N SER A 463 -9.91 -10.65 1.06
CA SER A 463 -9.60 -11.73 0.13
C SER A 463 -8.60 -11.32 -0.96
N ASN A 464 -7.72 -10.36 -0.67
CA ASN A 464 -6.70 -9.92 -1.61
C ASN A 464 -5.48 -10.84 -1.58
N VAL A 465 -4.74 -10.90 -2.68
CA VAL A 465 -3.49 -11.67 -2.80
C VAL A 465 -2.37 -10.73 -3.20
N ALA A 466 -1.39 -10.53 -2.31
CA ALA A 466 -0.23 -9.71 -2.59
C ALA A 466 1.03 -10.57 -2.63
N TYR A 467 1.82 -10.45 -3.70
CA TYR A 467 2.98 -11.28 -3.94
C TYR A 467 4.12 -10.47 -4.56
N ASP A 468 5.35 -10.72 -4.10
CA ASP A 468 6.56 -10.13 -4.71
C ASP A 468 6.56 -8.59 -4.67
N ALA A 469 6.71 -8.06 -3.46
CA ALA A 469 6.71 -6.63 -3.19
C ALA A 469 7.76 -6.24 -2.12
N PRO A 470 8.43 -5.07 -2.27
CA PRO A 470 9.33 -4.55 -1.25
C PRO A 470 8.58 -3.76 -0.16
N GLY A 471 9.17 -3.72 1.04
CA GLY A 471 8.66 -2.92 2.17
C GLY A 471 7.42 -3.55 2.82
N HIS A 472 6.77 -2.83 3.75
CA HIS A 472 5.51 -3.28 4.35
C HIS A 472 4.40 -3.40 3.29
N CYS A 473 3.71 -4.54 3.24
CA CYS A 473 2.77 -4.84 2.16
C CYS A 473 1.37 -4.25 2.43
N TYR A 474 0.65 -4.77 3.42
CA TYR A 474 -0.58 -4.16 3.95
C TYR A 474 -0.19 -3.23 5.10
N PHE A 475 -0.15 -1.92 4.82
CA PHE A 475 0.54 -0.93 5.64
C PHE A 475 -0.43 0.10 6.21
N LEU A 476 -0.60 0.09 7.55
CA LEU A 476 -1.25 1.17 8.30
C LEU A 476 -0.16 2.15 8.74
N GLU A 477 -0.18 3.38 8.22
CA GLU A 477 1.03 4.23 8.21
C GLU A 477 1.30 4.92 9.55
N ASP A 478 0.36 5.71 10.09
CA ASP A 478 0.67 6.66 11.16
C ASP A 478 0.15 6.25 12.54
N GLY A 479 -0.71 5.23 12.60
CA GLY A 479 -1.38 4.83 13.83
C GLY A 479 -2.65 5.63 14.13
N ALA A 480 -2.99 6.62 13.29
CA ALA A 480 -4.26 7.34 13.37
C ALA A 480 -5.43 6.55 12.75
N GLU A 481 -5.15 5.46 12.02
CA GLU A 481 -6.13 4.67 11.29
C GLU A 481 -6.91 3.72 12.21
N PHE A 482 -8.24 3.77 12.19
CA PHE A 482 -9.10 2.88 12.97
C PHE A 482 -10.34 2.41 12.20
N ASP A 483 -11.02 1.41 12.75
CA ASP A 483 -12.19 0.71 12.19
C ASP A 483 -11.96 0.07 10.81
N ASN A 484 -10.72 0.02 10.31
CA ASN A 484 -10.43 -0.68 9.06
C ASN A 484 -10.60 -2.18 9.27
N VAL A 485 -11.04 -2.87 8.22
CA VAL A 485 -11.27 -4.32 8.25
C VAL A 485 -10.31 -4.97 7.26
N LEU A 486 -9.38 -5.77 7.77
CA LEU A 486 -8.51 -6.63 6.99
C LEU A 486 -8.95 -8.08 7.19
N ALA A 487 -9.41 -8.68 6.11
CA ALA A 487 -10.23 -9.88 6.09
C ALA A 487 -9.70 -10.91 5.08
N ASP A 488 -9.24 -12.07 5.52
CA ASP A 488 -8.92 -13.19 4.64
C ASP A 488 -7.91 -12.84 3.53
N ASN A 489 -7.02 -11.85 3.77
CA ASN A 489 -6.00 -11.44 2.82
C ASN A 489 -4.78 -12.35 2.91
N LEU A 490 -4.15 -12.59 1.77
CA LEU A 490 -2.91 -13.35 1.65
C LEU A 490 -1.79 -12.39 1.24
N GLY A 491 -0.64 -12.49 1.89
CA GLY A 491 0.59 -11.83 1.45
C GLY A 491 1.77 -12.79 1.50
N LEU A 492 2.56 -12.82 0.42
CA LEU A 492 3.69 -13.73 0.26
C LEU A 492 4.89 -13.01 -0.35
N LYS A 493 6.10 -13.47 0.00
CA LYS A 493 7.36 -12.99 -0.59
C LYS A 493 7.53 -11.47 -0.47
N ILE A 494 7.40 -10.98 0.75
CA ILE A 494 7.57 -9.56 1.07
C ILE A 494 9.02 -9.31 1.50
N TYR A 495 9.78 -8.55 0.73
CA TYR A 495 11.23 -8.44 0.90
C TYR A 495 11.67 -7.02 1.27
N ARG A 496 12.89 -6.92 1.81
CA ARG A 496 13.49 -5.64 2.18
C ARG A 496 13.85 -4.87 0.90
N PRO A 497 13.46 -3.59 0.76
CA PRO A 497 13.98 -2.76 -0.32
C PRO A 497 15.51 -2.60 -0.20
N ALA A 498 16.18 -2.19 -1.28
CA ALA A 498 17.57 -1.74 -1.15
C ALA A 498 17.65 -0.55 -0.16
N GLU A 499 18.79 -0.35 0.51
CA GLU A 499 18.91 0.70 1.54
C GLU A 499 18.63 2.09 0.98
N GLU A 500 19.05 2.36 -0.25
CA GLU A 500 18.79 3.60 -0.98
C GLU A 500 17.32 3.80 -1.39
N ASP A 501 16.54 2.72 -1.44
CA ASP A 501 15.13 2.73 -1.83
C ASP A 501 14.19 2.64 -0.62
N ALA A 502 14.74 2.45 0.59
CA ALA A 502 13.98 2.36 1.82
C ALA A 502 13.31 3.70 2.13
N LEU A 503 12.02 3.65 2.46
CA LEU A 503 11.22 4.85 2.68
C LEU A 503 11.12 5.21 4.16
N LEU A 504 11.10 4.18 5.01
CA LEU A 504 10.99 4.31 6.45
C LEU A 504 12.14 3.52 7.10
N ALA A 505 12.54 3.95 8.30
CA ALA A 505 13.50 3.19 9.09
C ALA A 505 12.99 1.77 9.37
N SER A 506 11.68 1.55 9.51
CA SER A 506 11.08 0.23 9.70
C SER A 506 11.22 -0.71 8.50
N ASP A 507 11.51 -0.19 7.30
CA ASP A 507 11.79 -1.03 6.14
C ASP A 507 13.12 -1.80 6.31
N THR A 508 14.09 -1.22 7.02
CA THR A 508 15.47 -1.74 7.10
C THR A 508 15.94 -2.09 8.52
N VAL A 509 15.38 -1.45 9.55
CA VAL A 509 15.76 -1.57 10.96
C VAL A 509 14.89 -2.58 11.69
N TYR A 510 15.40 -3.05 12.86
CA TYR A 510 14.78 -3.93 13.86
C TYR A 510 13.39 -4.43 13.47
N LEU A 511 13.35 -5.65 12.93
CA LEU A 511 12.21 -6.40 12.41
C LEU A 511 11.96 -6.33 10.91
N GLY A 512 12.39 -5.29 10.18
CA GLY A 512 12.27 -5.22 8.72
C GLY A 512 10.82 -5.21 8.19
N PRO A 513 10.62 -5.38 6.87
CA PRO A 513 9.31 -5.28 6.25
C PRO A 513 8.35 -6.33 6.79
N ALA A 514 7.05 -6.04 6.74
CA ALA A 514 6.02 -6.90 7.26
C ALA A 514 4.95 -7.19 6.21
N VAL A 515 4.34 -8.37 6.26
CA VAL A 515 3.16 -8.63 5.42
C VAL A 515 2.02 -7.72 5.86
N PHE A 516 1.73 -7.70 7.17
CA PHE A 516 0.73 -6.82 7.78
C PHE A 516 1.43 -5.94 8.82
N TRP A 517 1.60 -4.66 8.49
CA TRP A 517 2.14 -3.68 9.43
C TRP A 517 0.99 -2.95 10.12
N ILE A 518 0.90 -3.15 11.43
CA ILE A 518 -0.24 -2.73 12.25
C ILE A 518 0.25 -1.73 13.29
N THR A 519 -0.04 -0.45 13.07
CA THR A 519 0.33 0.65 13.96
C THR A 519 -0.75 0.99 14.98
N ASN A 520 -2.01 0.62 14.71
CA ASN A 520 -3.14 0.86 15.61
C ASN A 520 -3.99 -0.41 15.82
N PRO A 521 -4.18 -0.87 17.07
CA PRO A 521 -4.99 -2.05 17.37
C PRO A 521 -6.51 -1.82 17.25
N ALA A 522 -6.98 -0.59 17.07
CA ALA A 522 -8.40 -0.26 16.87
C ALA A 522 -8.89 -0.59 15.44
N ASN A 523 -8.41 -1.69 14.88
CA ASN A 523 -8.78 -2.21 13.56
C ASN A 523 -9.16 -3.69 13.68
N HIS A 524 -9.88 -4.21 12.69
CA HIS A 524 -10.38 -5.57 12.68
C HIS A 524 -9.55 -6.45 11.75
N PHE A 525 -8.91 -7.48 12.31
CA PHE A 525 -8.13 -8.46 11.55
C PHE A 525 -8.77 -9.85 11.70
N HIS A 526 -9.12 -10.48 10.58
CA HIS A 526 -9.64 -11.84 10.59
C HIS A 526 -9.12 -12.64 9.41
N GLY A 527 -8.71 -13.89 9.64
CA GLY A 527 -8.38 -14.86 8.58
C GLY A 527 -7.22 -14.48 7.65
N ASN A 528 -6.49 -13.39 7.91
CA ASN A 528 -5.35 -12.99 7.10
C ASN A 528 -4.18 -13.96 7.28
N VAL A 529 -3.44 -14.20 6.21
CA VAL A 529 -2.28 -15.09 6.17
C VAL A 529 -1.05 -14.34 5.72
N ALA A 530 -0.04 -14.31 6.60
CA ALA A 530 1.31 -13.90 6.28
C ALA A 530 2.12 -15.15 5.91
N ALA A 531 2.24 -15.43 4.61
CA ALA A 531 2.91 -16.62 4.10
C ALA A 531 4.40 -16.38 3.77
N GLY A 532 4.99 -15.34 4.40
CA GLY A 532 6.43 -15.13 4.40
C GLY A 532 6.87 -13.70 4.04
N SER A 533 7.70 -13.14 4.92
CA SER A 533 8.43 -11.89 4.73
C SER A 533 9.89 -12.01 5.18
N GLU A 534 10.76 -11.14 4.65
CA GLU A 534 12.13 -10.97 5.14
C GLU A 534 12.21 -10.43 6.56
N GLY A 535 11.22 -9.63 6.95
CA GLY A 535 11.16 -9.03 8.27
C GLY A 535 10.22 -9.77 9.20
N THR A 536 9.09 -9.15 9.53
CA THR A 536 8.07 -9.71 10.42
C THR A 536 6.81 -10.06 9.65
N GLY A 537 6.60 -11.34 9.42
CA GLY A 537 5.43 -11.84 8.69
C GLY A 537 5.36 -13.33 8.78
#